data_AF-A0A354LYU1-F1
#
_entry.id   AF-A0A354LYU1-F1
#
_cell.length_a   1.000
_cell.length_b   1.000
_cell.length_c   1.000
_cell.angle_alpha   90.00
_cell.angle_beta   90.00
_cell.angle_gamma   90.00
#
_symmetry.space_group_name_H-M   'P 1'
#
loop_
_entity.id
_entity.type
_entity.pdbx_description
1 polymer ?
#
loop_
_entity_poly.entity_id
_entity_poly.type
_entity_poly.pdbx_seq_one_letter_code
_entity_poly.pdbx_strand_id
1 'polypeptide(L)' 'HKGISTYLASHGIAGIRVSYSFPSDGSNFKDSYQDLKDALKFIHKHAKEWNLDEKNFGFGGHSAGGHLSSYMAMTTKG' A
#
# COMPACT_ATOMS: atom_id res chain seq x y z
N HIS A 1 -16.61 -0.19 -6.95
CA HIS A 1 -15.27 -0.66 -6.56
C HIS A 1 -15.21 -1.31 -5.15
N LYS A 2 -16.06 -2.30 -4.86
CA LYS A 2 -16.06 -3.07 -3.58
C LYS A 2 -15.39 -4.46 -3.67
N GLY A 3 -15.07 -4.95 -4.87
CA GLY A 3 -14.67 -6.35 -5.09
C GLY A 3 -13.45 -6.81 -4.30
N ILE A 4 -12.28 -6.21 -4.53
CA ILE A 4 -11.02 -6.74 -3.99
C ILE A 4 -10.91 -6.59 -2.47
N SER A 5 -11.31 -5.43 -1.92
CA SER A 5 -11.17 -5.15 -0.49
C SER A 5 -12.14 -6.00 0.35
N THR A 6 -13.37 -6.18 -0.13
CA THR A 6 -14.36 -7.04 0.55
C THR A 6 -14.01 -8.52 0.40
N TYR A 7 -13.46 -8.94 -0.75
CA TYR A 7 -12.96 -10.30 -0.94
C TYR A 7 -11.78 -10.62 -0.01
N LEU A 8 -10.79 -9.73 0.09
CA LEU A 8 -9.65 -9.93 1.00
C LEU A 8 -10.13 -9.96 2.47
N ALA A 9 -11.03 -9.05 2.84
CA ALA A 9 -11.60 -9.03 4.19
C ALA A 9 -12.37 -10.32 4.52
N SER A 10 -13.09 -10.92 3.56
CA SER A 10 -13.77 -12.20 3.78
C SER A 10 -12.81 -13.38 3.99
N HIS A 11 -11.53 -13.22 3.65
CA HIS A 11 -10.46 -14.19 3.89
C HIS A 11 -9.57 -13.81 5.08
N GLY A 12 -9.99 -12.84 5.90
CA GLY A 12 -9.22 -12.39 7.07
C GLY A 12 -8.03 -11.49 6.73
N ILE A 13 -7.96 -10.96 5.51
CA ILE A 13 -6.89 -10.07 5.07
C ILE A 13 -7.38 -8.63 5.12
N ALA A 14 -6.73 -7.81 5.95
CA ALA A 14 -7.02 -6.38 6.01
C ALA A 14 -6.55 -5.67 4.72
N GLY A 15 -7.45 -4.90 4.10
CA GLY A 15 -7.12 -4.09 2.93
C GLY A 15 -6.93 -2.62 3.30
N ILE A 16 -5.72 -2.09 3.09
CA ILE A 16 -5.42 -0.66 3.30
C ILE A 16 -5.28 0.02 1.94
N ARG A 17 -6.04 1.10 1.72
CA ARG A 17 -5.95 1.90 0.50
C ARG A 17 -5.14 3.15 0.78
N VAL A 18 -4.05 3.32 0.04
CA VAL A 18 -3.18 4.49 0.14
C VAL A 18 -3.46 5.41 -1.05
N SER A 19 -3.77 6.67 -0.76
CA SER A 19 -3.76 7.73 -1.78
C SER A 19 -2.34 8.29 -1.85
N TYR A 20 -1.78 8.39 -3.05
CA TYR A 20 -0.41 8.83 -3.29
C TYR A 20 -0.40 9.91 -4.39
N SER A 21 0.62 10.76 -4.36
CA SER A 21 0.82 11.85 -5.32
C SER A 21 0.93 11.30 -6.74
N PHE A 22 0.17 11.86 -7.68
CA PHE A 22 0.14 11.39 -9.07
C PHE A 22 0.67 12.47 -10.03
N PRO A 23 1.28 12.12 -11.18
CA PRO A 23 1.83 13.11 -12.11
C PRO A 23 0.84 14.15 -12.65
N SER A 24 -0.48 13.89 -12.55
CA SER A 24 -1.51 14.90 -12.86
C SER A 24 -1.40 16.14 -11.99
N ASP A 25 -0.82 16.01 -10.80
CA ASP A 25 -0.77 17.05 -9.77
C ASP A 25 0.59 17.79 -9.78
N GLY A 26 1.39 17.59 -10.85
CA GLY A 26 2.74 18.13 -10.98
C GLY A 26 3.81 17.35 -10.21
N SER A 27 3.43 16.25 -9.57
CA SER A 27 4.31 15.37 -8.81
C SER A 27 5.12 14.44 -9.72
N ASN A 28 6.22 13.89 -9.22
CA ASN A 28 7.01 12.90 -9.94
C ASN A 28 7.01 11.55 -9.21
N PHE A 29 7.61 10.53 -9.83
CA PHE A 29 7.66 9.18 -9.29
C PHE A 29 8.26 9.09 -7.87
N LYS A 30 9.24 9.94 -7.52
CA LYS A 30 9.87 9.94 -6.19
C LYS A 30 8.88 10.37 -5.12
N ASP A 31 7.97 11.29 -5.45
CA ASP A 31 6.95 11.77 -4.52
C ASP A 31 5.94 10.65 -4.24
N SER A 32 5.44 9.98 -5.30
CA SER A 32 4.58 8.80 -5.16
C SER A 32 5.24 7.69 -4.33
N TYR A 33 6.52 7.44 -4.55
CA TYR A 33 7.28 6.44 -3.81
C TYR A 33 7.46 6.83 -2.33
N GLN A 34 7.75 8.10 -2.06
CA GLN A 34 7.90 8.59 -0.70
C GLN A 34 6.57 8.50 0.07
N ASP A 35 5.45 8.85 -0.55
CA ASP A 35 4.12 8.69 0.04
C ASP A 35 3.83 7.24 0.44
N LEU A 36 4.19 6.28 -0.42
CA LEU A 36 4.02 4.86 -0.11
C LEU A 36 4.89 4.39 1.06
N LYS A 37 6.11 4.91 1.18
CA LYS A 37 6.99 4.62 2.33
C LYS A 37 6.46 5.22 3.62
N ASP A 38 5.96 6.45 3.56
CA ASP A 38 5.39 7.13 4.73
C ASP A 38 4.08 6.46 5.16
N ALA A 39 3.25 6.03 4.21
CA ALA A 39 2.07 5.21 4.47
C ALA A 39 2.46 3.88 5.13
N LEU A 40 3.46 3.17 4.60
CA LEU A 40 3.94 1.92 5.20
C LEU A 40 4.43 2.14 6.64
N LYS A 41 5.21 3.20 6.88
CA LYS A 41 5.69 3.57 8.22
C LYS A 41 4.54 3.88 9.18
N PHE A 42 3.51 4.59 8.70
CA PHE A 42 2.31 4.88 9.47
C PHE A 42 1.55 3.60 9.83
N ILE A 43 1.38 2.68 8.87
CA ILE A 43 0.73 1.39 9.08
C ILE A 43 1.49 0.57 10.12
N HIS A 44 2.81 0.44 10.02
CA HIS A 44 3.61 -0.29 11.02
C HIS A 44 3.50 0.34 12.41
N LYS A 45 3.50 1.67 12.50
CA LYS A 45 3.34 2.37 13.78
C LYS A 45 2.00 2.04 14.46
N HIS A 46 0.94 1.89 13.68
CA HIS A 46 -0.42 1.61 14.17
C HIS A 46 -0.83 0.13 14.07
N ALA A 47 0.07 -0.76 13.62
CA ALA A 47 -0.25 -2.16 13.35
C ALA A 47 -0.81 -2.88 14.58
N LYS A 48 -0.25 -2.63 15.76
CA LYS A 48 -0.75 -3.20 17.03
C LYS A 48 -2.16 -2.73 17.39
N GLU A 49 -2.45 -1.45 17.14
CA GLU A 49 -3.77 -0.85 17.43
C GLU A 49 -4.84 -1.40 16.47
N TRP A 50 -4.45 -1.73 15.24
CA TRP A 50 -5.33 -2.25 14.20
C TRP A 50 -5.31 -3.78 14.10
N ASN A 51 -4.60 -4.45 14.99
CA ASN A 51 -4.41 -5.91 14.99
C ASN A 51 -3.93 -6.45 13.64
N LEU A 52 -2.94 -5.78 13.04
CA LEU A 52 -2.31 -6.16 11.78
C LEU A 52 -1.01 -6.91 12.03
N ASP A 53 -0.72 -7.86 11.14
CA ASP A 53 0.57 -8.54 11.11
C ASP A 53 1.56 -7.73 10.28
N GLU A 54 2.56 -7.15 10.95
CA GLU A 54 3.61 -6.35 10.34
C GLU A 54 4.59 -7.16 9.48
N LYS A 55 4.62 -8.49 9.61
CA LYS A 55 5.51 -9.39 8.86
C LYS A 55 4.82 -10.05 7.67
N ASN A 56 3.49 -10.06 7.66
CA ASN A 56 2.68 -10.69 6.62
C ASN A 56 1.85 -9.66 5.87
N PHE A 57 2.48 -8.92 4.96
CA PHE A 57 1.84 -7.92 4.12
C PHE A 57 2.30 -8.02 2.66
N GLY A 58 1.54 -7.41 1.76
CA GLY A 58 1.85 -7.34 0.34
C GLY A 58 1.27 -6.09 -0.30
N PHE A 59 1.81 -5.72 -1.46
CA PHE A 59 1.36 -4.59 -2.25
C PHE A 59 0.49 -5.05 -3.42
N GLY A 60 -0.57 -4.31 -3.73
CA GLY A 60 -1.46 -4.63 -4.83
C GLY A 60 -2.04 -3.37 -5.47
N GLY A 61 -2.10 -3.37 -6.81
CA GLY A 61 -2.60 -2.24 -7.59
C GLY A 61 -2.75 -2.58 -9.07
N HIS A 62 -3.40 -1.69 -9.82
CA HIS A 62 -3.62 -1.83 -11.26
C HIS A 62 -2.88 -0.75 -12.04
N SER A 63 -2.36 -1.08 -13.23
CA SER A 63 -1.65 -0.16 -14.14
C SER A 63 -0.50 0.60 -13.41
N ALA A 64 -0.56 1.92 -13.30
CA ALA A 64 0.42 2.72 -12.56
C ALA A 64 0.56 2.28 -11.08
N GLY A 65 -0.55 1.93 -10.43
CA GLY A 65 -0.54 1.39 -9.07
C GLY A 65 0.06 -0.03 -9.01
N GLY A 66 -0.05 -0.80 -10.10
CA GLY A 66 0.60 -2.11 -10.21
C GLY A 66 2.12 -1.98 -10.33
N HIS A 67 2.60 -1.06 -11.17
CA HIS A 67 4.02 -0.74 -11.27
C HIS A 67 4.59 -0.29 -9.91
N LEU A 68 3.91 0.65 -9.23
CA LEU A 68 4.31 1.09 -7.89
C LEU A 68 4.29 -0.06 -6.87
N SER A 69 3.29 -0.93 -6.92
CA SER A 69 3.21 -2.10 -6.02
C SER A 69 4.39 -3.05 -6.22
N SER A 70 4.73 -3.36 -7.46
CA SER A 70 5.89 -4.20 -7.78
C SER A 70 7.20 -3.54 -7.35
N TYR A 71 7.33 -2.22 -7.55
CA TYR A 71 8.53 -1.49 -7.13
C TYR A 71 8.69 -1.48 -5.60
N MET A 72 7.61 -1.24 -4.86
CA MET A 72 7.60 -1.33 -3.40
C MET A 72 7.95 -2.75 -2.94
N ALA A 73 7.38 -3.79 -3.54
CA ALA A 73 7.69 -5.18 -3.19
C ALA A 73 9.18 -5.52 -3.38
N MET A 74 9.85 -4.93 -4.36
CA MET A 74 11.28 -5.13 -4.61
C MET A 74 12.20 -4.28 -3.72
N THR A 75 11.70 -3.19 -3.16
CA THR A 75 12.51 -2.19 -2.44
C THR A 75 12.25 -2.19 -0.92
N THR A 76 11.13 -2.76 -0.50
CA THR A 76 10.76 -2.94 0.91
C THR A 76 11.22 -4.30 1.41
N LYS A 77 11.87 -4.33 2.58
CA LYS A 77 12.18 -5.58 3.28
C LYS A 77 10.93 -6.06 4.01
N GLY A 78 10.60 -7.35 3.85
CA GLY A 78 9.64 -8.06 4.70
C GLY A 78 10.21 -8.38 6.08
#